data_AF-A0A0C9XKK3-F1
#
_entry.id   AF-A0A0C9XKK3-F1
#
_cell.length_a   1.000
_cell.length_b   1.000
_cell.length_c   1.000
_cell.angle_alpha   90.00
_cell.angle_beta   90.00
_cell.angle_gamma   90.00
#
_symmetry.space_group_name_H-M   'P 1'
#
loop_
_entity.id
_entity.type
_entity.pdbx_description
1 polymer ?
#
loop_
_entity_poly.entity_id
_entity_poly.type
_entity_poly.pdbx_seq_one_letter_code
_entity_poly.pdbx_strand_id
1 'polypeptide(L)'
;MTTKSTLDLSTVKGVQAYIIDTPFTSTEILPLSGGSANYVFRLILEKPYEGRTTLILKHAKPYAKNWPEFALPPERQIYEVEALRRVRALIPAEAIATVPQVHLVDEPMCAIIMDDSGPSSMTLKGFMIQGKASVEMAAEIGDAIGEFIGTVHRWGKGNREVCDFFEGNARAKTLSAWMYYGRLVDTLTLKGLDVPPMLCDPPIEVSKEDLEVLQKVADETSEAVVGVRDTFVMGDFWPGNMMVMVDEKTGALKRIYVVDWEITRPGLLGMEVGQFCAEMHLLRRSHEAACKETATLVLDHFMERYKKTCAPDSKDCNRAIVQWGAHMAVWGPRTPWGGKELTRQIVLEGVDLIVNSYKGGDSWLKKSFVGDMVTE
;
A
#
# COMPACT_ATOMS: atom_id res chain seq x y z
N MET A 1 -38.90 13.17 7.15
CA MET A 1 -37.66 13.16 6.34
C MET A 1 -36.49 13.22 7.30
N THR A 2 -35.84 12.09 7.55
CA THR A 2 -34.61 12.05 8.36
C THR A 2 -33.54 12.78 7.56
N THR A 3 -32.96 13.83 8.11
CA THR A 3 -31.83 14.52 7.47
C THR A 3 -30.68 13.52 7.34
N LYS A 4 -30.15 13.31 6.13
CA LYS A 4 -29.10 12.30 5.86
C LYS A 4 -27.90 12.39 6.82
N SER A 5 -27.62 13.59 7.35
CA SER A 5 -26.56 13.87 8.34
C SER A 5 -26.64 13.10 9.66
N THR A 6 -27.74 12.39 9.97
CA THR A 6 -27.86 11.58 11.19
C THR A 6 -27.68 10.08 10.95
N LEU A 7 -27.39 9.65 9.72
CA LEU A 7 -27.23 8.23 9.38
C LEU A 7 -25.84 7.72 9.76
N ASP A 8 -25.77 6.56 10.41
CA ASP A 8 -24.49 5.91 10.73
C ASP A 8 -24.06 4.95 9.61
N LEU A 9 -23.26 5.46 8.67
CA LEU A 9 -22.74 4.70 7.54
C LEU A 9 -21.65 3.68 7.93
N SER A 10 -21.34 3.51 9.22
CA SER A 10 -20.54 2.36 9.68
C SER A 10 -21.35 1.06 9.81
N THR A 11 -22.66 1.11 9.53
CA THR A 11 -23.56 -0.04 9.64
C THR A 11 -24.31 -0.30 8.33
N VAL A 12 -24.64 -1.56 8.06
CA VAL A 12 -25.47 -1.96 6.90
C VAL A 12 -26.81 -1.23 6.87
N LYS A 13 -27.46 -1.08 8.03
CA LYS A 13 -28.75 -0.37 8.14
C LYS A 13 -28.62 1.11 7.78
N GLY A 14 -27.55 1.77 8.23
CA GLY A 14 -27.29 3.16 7.88
C GLY A 14 -26.99 3.35 6.40
N VAL A 15 -26.21 2.43 5.80
CA VAL A 15 -25.95 2.43 4.36
C VAL A 15 -27.24 2.20 3.56
N GLN A 16 -28.08 1.24 3.93
CA GLN A 16 -29.37 1.00 3.27
C GLN A 16 -30.25 2.26 3.30
N ALA A 17 -30.37 2.91 4.45
CA ALA A 17 -31.16 4.12 4.59
C ALA A 17 -30.56 5.31 3.81
N TYR A 18 -29.25 5.32 3.57
CA TYR A 18 -28.55 6.37 2.85
C TYR A 18 -28.73 6.29 1.32
N ILE A 19 -28.73 5.08 0.79
CA ILE A 19 -28.82 4.83 -0.67
C ILE A 19 -30.24 4.54 -1.16
N ILE A 20 -31.24 4.41 -0.27
CA ILE A 20 -32.64 4.18 -0.66
C ILE A 20 -33.14 5.32 -1.55
N ASP A 21 -33.95 4.97 -2.55
CA ASP A 21 -34.50 5.89 -3.55
C ASP A 21 -33.42 6.66 -4.35
N THR A 22 -32.18 6.16 -4.39
CA THR A 22 -31.10 6.64 -5.26
C THR A 22 -30.81 5.62 -6.36
N PRO A 23 -30.05 5.98 -7.42
CA PRO A 23 -29.57 5.02 -8.42
C PRO A 23 -28.74 3.86 -7.84
N PHE A 24 -28.26 3.98 -6.60
CA PHE A 24 -27.44 2.99 -5.92
C PHE A 24 -28.26 2.07 -4.98
N THR A 25 -29.60 2.14 -5.03
CA THR A 25 -30.46 1.25 -4.25
C THR A 25 -30.07 -0.21 -4.51
N SER A 26 -29.87 -0.95 -3.43
CA SER A 26 -29.27 -2.29 -3.45
C SER A 26 -30.22 -3.34 -2.89
N THR A 27 -30.23 -4.52 -3.50
CA THR A 27 -30.93 -5.72 -2.98
C THR A 27 -30.18 -6.32 -1.80
N GLU A 28 -28.85 -6.18 -1.78
CA GLU A 28 -27.99 -6.66 -0.71
C GLU A 28 -26.80 -5.71 -0.50
N ILE A 29 -26.39 -5.56 0.76
CA ILE A 29 -25.24 -4.76 1.17
C ILE A 29 -24.34 -5.64 2.01
N LEU A 30 -23.12 -5.88 1.52
CA LEU A 30 -22.16 -6.79 2.14
C LEU A 30 -21.01 -6.00 2.74
N PRO A 31 -20.81 -6.00 4.06
CA PRO A 31 -19.59 -5.48 4.67
C PRO A 31 -18.38 -6.25 4.14
N LEU A 32 -17.36 -5.55 3.66
CA LEU A 32 -16.11 -6.17 3.24
C LEU A 32 -15.15 -6.26 4.42
N SER A 33 -14.51 -7.43 4.54
CA SER A 33 -13.43 -7.65 5.50
C SER A 33 -12.12 -7.01 4.98
N GLY A 34 -11.20 -6.74 5.91
CA GLY A 34 -9.95 -6.02 5.60
C GLY A 34 -10.06 -4.51 5.80
N GLY A 35 -8.95 -3.82 5.50
CA GLY A 35 -8.78 -2.38 5.72
C GLY A 35 -8.78 -1.99 7.21
N SER A 36 -7.87 -1.12 7.62
CA SER A 36 -7.74 -0.70 9.02
C SER A 36 -8.48 0.60 9.35
N ALA A 37 -8.66 1.48 8.36
CA ALA A 37 -9.14 2.84 8.59
C ALA A 37 -10.64 3.04 8.32
N ASN A 38 -11.20 2.40 7.28
CA ASN A 38 -12.53 2.73 6.75
C ASN A 38 -13.52 1.57 6.84
N TYR A 39 -14.81 1.93 6.85
CA TYR A 39 -15.92 1.00 6.68
C TYR A 39 -16.22 0.88 5.19
N VAL A 40 -16.21 -0.35 4.67
CA VAL A 40 -16.34 -0.61 3.24
C VAL A 40 -17.44 -1.64 3.03
N PHE A 41 -18.32 -1.36 2.06
CA PHE A 41 -19.45 -2.21 1.73
C PHE A 41 -19.50 -2.44 0.23
N ARG A 42 -19.75 -3.68 -0.18
CA ARG A 42 -20.17 -4.00 -1.53
C ARG A 42 -21.68 -3.84 -1.63
N LEU A 43 -22.10 -3.06 -2.62
CA LEU A 43 -23.49 -2.80 -2.98
C LEU A 43 -23.85 -3.76 -4.12
N ILE A 44 -24.84 -4.63 -3.92
CA ILE A 44 -25.44 -5.42 -5.00
C ILE A 44 -26.69 -4.67 -5.46
N LEU A 45 -26.61 -4.04 -6.62
CA LEU A 45 -27.61 -3.06 -7.06
C LEU A 45 -28.91 -3.75 -7.47
N GLU A 46 -30.05 -3.14 -7.13
CA GLU A 46 -31.36 -3.57 -7.60
C GLU A 46 -31.50 -3.39 -9.12
N LYS A 47 -30.95 -2.28 -9.64
CA LYS A 47 -30.88 -1.98 -11.07
C LYS A 47 -29.44 -1.68 -11.45
N PRO A 48 -28.94 -2.20 -12.59
CA PRO A 48 -27.59 -1.89 -13.02
C PRO A 48 -27.35 -0.39 -13.19
N TYR A 49 -26.23 0.11 -12.68
CA TYR A 49 -25.77 1.49 -12.83
C TYR A 49 -24.66 1.52 -13.89
N GLU A 50 -24.90 2.20 -15.03
CA GLU A 50 -23.94 2.24 -16.15
C GLU A 50 -23.42 0.84 -16.56
N GLY A 51 -24.32 -0.15 -16.59
CA GLY A 51 -24.00 -1.54 -16.92
C GLY A 51 -23.34 -2.36 -15.80
N ARG A 52 -23.11 -1.77 -14.62
CA ARG A 52 -22.52 -2.45 -13.46
C ARG A 52 -23.61 -2.97 -12.53
N THR A 53 -23.47 -4.20 -12.06
CA THR A 53 -24.39 -4.83 -11.09
C THR A 53 -23.93 -4.67 -9.65
N THR A 54 -22.66 -4.32 -9.43
CA THR A 54 -22.10 -4.08 -8.10
C THR A 54 -21.25 -2.82 -8.07
N LEU A 55 -21.20 -2.18 -6.90
CA LEU A 55 -20.37 -1.02 -6.59
C LEU A 55 -19.79 -1.13 -5.18
N ILE A 56 -18.80 -0.30 -4.84
CA ILE A 56 -18.26 -0.19 -3.49
C ILE A 56 -18.64 1.13 -2.88
N LEU A 57 -19.17 1.10 -1.64
CA LEU A 57 -19.28 2.26 -0.78
C LEU A 57 -18.16 2.22 0.26
N LYS A 58 -17.39 3.32 0.34
CA LYS A 58 -16.33 3.53 1.33
C LYS A 58 -16.69 4.72 2.20
N HIS A 59 -16.73 4.51 3.52
CA HIS A 59 -17.05 5.54 4.50
C HIS A 59 -15.93 5.71 5.53
N ALA A 60 -15.52 6.96 5.73
CA ALA A 60 -14.52 7.35 6.72
C ALA A 60 -15.17 7.94 7.97
N LYS A 61 -14.67 7.52 9.14
CA LYS A 61 -14.91 8.18 10.43
C LYS A 61 -13.68 9.02 10.84
N PRO A 62 -13.80 9.92 11.84
CA PRO A 62 -12.69 10.74 12.35
C PRO A 62 -11.65 9.93 13.17
N TYR A 63 -11.68 8.62 13.05
CA TYR A 63 -10.77 7.67 13.68
C TYR A 63 -10.58 6.46 12.76
N ALA A 64 -9.53 5.68 13.00
CA ALA A 64 -9.32 4.43 12.28
C ALA A 64 -10.30 3.34 12.77
N LYS A 65 -11.02 2.68 11.86
CA LYS A 65 -11.99 1.60 12.16
C LYS A 65 -11.47 0.56 13.17
N ASN A 66 -10.24 0.09 12.98
CA ASN A 66 -9.64 -0.96 13.81
C ASN A 66 -8.88 -0.43 15.03
N TRP A 67 -8.74 0.89 15.15
CA TRP A 67 -8.12 1.55 16.31
C TRP A 67 -8.87 2.86 16.61
N PRO A 68 -10.06 2.78 17.22
CA PRO A 68 -10.95 3.95 17.38
C PRO A 68 -10.36 5.09 18.21
N GLU A 69 -9.39 4.80 19.08
CA GLU A 69 -8.65 5.80 19.87
C GLU A 69 -7.66 6.59 19.01
N PHE A 70 -7.30 6.07 17.82
CA PHE A 70 -6.42 6.74 16.89
C PHE A 70 -7.19 7.71 16.00
N ALA A 71 -7.08 9.00 16.34
CA ALA A 71 -7.66 10.08 15.55
C ALA A 71 -7.08 10.07 14.11
N LEU A 72 -7.98 9.94 13.15
CA LEU A 72 -7.69 9.93 11.73
C LEU A 72 -8.75 10.77 11.01
N PRO A 73 -8.44 12.02 10.65
CA PRO A 73 -9.42 12.94 10.07
C PRO A 73 -10.02 12.41 8.76
N PRO A 74 -11.35 12.54 8.52
CA PRO A 74 -12.01 11.97 7.36
C PRO A 74 -11.71 12.71 6.04
N GLU A 75 -11.15 13.92 6.10
CA GLU A 75 -10.75 14.74 4.95
C GLU A 75 -9.72 14.02 4.06
N ARG A 76 -9.04 12.97 4.58
CA ARG A 76 -8.23 12.04 3.79
C ARG A 76 -8.94 11.49 2.55
N GLN A 77 -10.27 11.36 2.59
CA GLN A 77 -11.07 10.92 1.45
C GLN A 77 -11.11 11.93 0.29
N ILE A 78 -10.94 13.23 0.54
CA ILE A 78 -10.84 14.24 -0.52
C ILE A 78 -9.61 13.96 -1.38
N TYR A 79 -8.48 13.67 -0.73
CA TYR A 79 -7.24 13.31 -1.40
C TYR A 79 -7.35 11.96 -2.12
N GLU A 80 -8.00 10.95 -1.50
CA GLU A 80 -8.27 9.67 -2.16
C GLU A 80 -9.04 9.86 -3.48
N VAL A 81 -10.17 10.59 -3.43
CA VAL A 81 -11.01 10.86 -4.60
C VAL A 81 -10.22 11.57 -5.70
N GLU A 82 -9.48 12.61 -5.33
CA GLU A 82 -8.72 13.39 -6.31
C GLU A 82 -7.61 12.55 -6.95
N ALA A 83 -6.91 11.73 -6.16
CA ALA A 83 -5.89 10.83 -6.69
C ALA A 83 -6.50 9.79 -7.63
N LEU A 84 -7.62 9.16 -7.25
CA LEU A 84 -8.33 8.22 -8.12
C LEU A 84 -8.73 8.86 -9.46
N ARG A 85 -9.25 10.10 -9.44
CA ARG A 85 -9.62 10.82 -10.67
C ARG A 85 -8.41 11.13 -11.55
N ARG A 86 -7.36 11.71 -10.98
CA ARG A 86 -6.15 12.10 -11.73
C ARG A 86 -5.41 10.89 -12.30
N VAL A 87 -5.23 9.85 -11.49
CA VAL A 87 -4.54 8.62 -11.92
C VAL A 87 -5.38 7.88 -12.96
N ARG A 88 -6.71 7.84 -12.83
CA ARG A 88 -7.56 7.25 -13.87
C ARG A 88 -7.46 7.98 -15.21
N ALA A 89 -7.30 9.31 -15.20
CA ALA A 89 -7.10 10.10 -16.42
C ALA A 89 -5.68 9.91 -17.01
N LEU A 90 -4.69 9.61 -16.17
CA LEU A 90 -3.31 9.37 -16.57
C LEU A 90 -3.11 7.98 -17.22
N ILE A 91 -3.74 6.95 -16.66
CA ILE A 91 -3.48 5.56 -17.02
C ILE A 91 -4.35 5.14 -18.22
N PRO A 92 -3.77 4.50 -19.26
CA PRO A 92 -4.55 4.02 -20.40
C PRO A 92 -5.68 3.09 -20.01
N ALA A 93 -6.82 3.20 -20.70
CA ALA A 93 -8.03 2.44 -20.35
C ALA A 93 -7.84 0.92 -20.50
N GLU A 94 -6.92 0.49 -21.37
CA GLU A 94 -6.57 -0.89 -21.64
C GLU A 94 -5.48 -1.45 -20.70
N ALA A 95 -4.83 -0.60 -19.90
CA ALA A 95 -3.77 -1.03 -18.99
C ALA A 95 -4.27 -2.10 -18.01
N ILE A 96 -3.44 -3.12 -17.75
CA ILE A 96 -3.78 -4.19 -16.82
C ILE A 96 -3.95 -3.63 -15.41
N ALA A 97 -3.01 -2.82 -14.94
CA ALA A 97 -3.09 -2.13 -13.66
C ALA A 97 -3.72 -0.74 -13.83
N THR A 98 -4.74 -0.43 -13.03
CA THR A 98 -5.49 0.84 -13.06
C THR A 98 -6.08 1.13 -11.66
N VAL A 99 -6.77 2.26 -11.52
CA VAL A 99 -7.58 2.60 -10.34
C VAL A 99 -9.09 2.50 -10.63
N PRO A 100 -9.96 2.32 -9.62
CA PRO A 100 -11.41 2.33 -9.77
C PRO A 100 -11.95 3.71 -10.17
N GLN A 101 -13.03 3.75 -10.95
CA GLN A 101 -13.77 4.99 -11.24
C GLN A 101 -14.61 5.40 -10.02
N VAL A 102 -14.59 6.69 -9.68
CA VAL A 102 -15.46 7.28 -8.65
C VAL A 102 -16.78 7.73 -9.28
N HIS A 103 -17.91 7.27 -8.72
CA HIS A 103 -19.27 7.55 -9.19
C HIS A 103 -20.01 8.56 -8.32
N LEU A 104 -19.75 8.57 -7.01
CA LEU A 104 -20.33 9.53 -6.07
C LEU A 104 -19.30 9.95 -5.03
N VAL A 105 -19.35 11.22 -4.65
CA VAL A 105 -18.68 11.77 -3.48
C VAL A 105 -19.70 12.56 -2.69
N ASP A 106 -19.92 12.17 -1.44
CA ASP A 106 -20.75 12.91 -0.47
C ASP A 106 -19.83 13.34 0.68
N GLU A 107 -19.26 14.54 0.55
CA GLU A 107 -18.31 15.09 1.52
C GLU A 107 -18.92 15.25 2.93
N PRO A 108 -20.16 15.80 3.11
CA PRO A 108 -20.80 15.87 4.42
C PRO A 108 -20.95 14.51 5.12
N MET A 109 -21.19 13.44 4.35
CA MET A 109 -21.29 12.08 4.89
C MET A 109 -19.96 11.32 4.93
N CYS A 110 -18.87 11.91 4.40
CA CYS A 110 -17.59 11.24 4.23
C CYS A 110 -17.78 9.87 3.57
N ALA A 111 -18.47 9.86 2.42
CA ALA A 111 -18.83 8.65 1.70
C ALA A 111 -18.44 8.77 0.21
N ILE A 112 -17.84 7.69 -0.31
CA ILE A 112 -17.48 7.55 -1.72
C ILE A 112 -18.18 6.31 -2.26
N ILE A 113 -18.76 6.40 -3.46
CA ILE A 113 -19.18 5.22 -4.24
C ILE A 113 -18.29 5.12 -5.47
N MET A 114 -17.69 3.95 -5.69
CA MET A 114 -16.73 3.69 -6.76
C MET A 114 -16.91 2.30 -7.38
N ASP A 115 -16.20 2.03 -8.48
CA ASP A 115 -16.16 0.72 -9.14
C ASP A 115 -15.86 -0.40 -8.13
N ASP A 116 -16.60 -1.51 -8.24
CA ASP A 116 -16.23 -2.77 -7.63
C ASP A 116 -15.21 -3.49 -8.51
N SER A 117 -14.18 -4.06 -7.89
CA SER A 117 -13.22 -4.94 -8.57
C SER A 117 -13.82 -6.31 -8.92
N GLY A 118 -15.09 -6.53 -8.60
CA GLY A 118 -15.84 -7.72 -8.97
C GLY A 118 -15.82 -8.80 -7.88
N PRO A 119 -16.82 -9.70 -7.87
CA PRO A 119 -17.03 -10.65 -6.79
C PRO A 119 -15.93 -11.70 -6.68
N SER A 120 -15.26 -12.03 -7.78
CA SER A 120 -14.15 -12.99 -7.85
C SER A 120 -12.77 -12.36 -7.64
N SER A 121 -12.69 -11.04 -7.43
CA SER A 121 -11.41 -10.38 -7.17
C SER A 121 -10.84 -10.72 -5.80
N MET A 122 -9.52 -10.68 -5.72
CA MET A 122 -8.76 -10.97 -4.50
C MET A 122 -7.58 -10.00 -4.40
N THR A 123 -7.17 -9.64 -3.19
CA THR A 123 -5.92 -8.89 -3.02
C THR A 123 -4.74 -9.70 -3.59
N LEU A 124 -3.75 -9.05 -4.18
CA LEU A 124 -2.55 -9.72 -4.69
C LEU A 124 -1.89 -10.53 -3.57
N LYS A 125 -1.83 -9.99 -2.34
CA LYS A 125 -1.35 -10.74 -1.18
C LYS A 125 -2.08 -12.08 -1.00
N GLY A 126 -3.41 -12.05 -0.98
CA GLY A 126 -4.23 -13.26 -0.85
C GLY A 126 -4.07 -14.20 -2.05
N PHE A 127 -3.98 -13.65 -3.25
CA PHE A 127 -3.82 -14.40 -4.50
C PHE A 127 -2.50 -15.19 -4.51
N MET A 128 -1.41 -14.57 -4.08
CA MET A 128 -0.10 -15.21 -3.94
C MET A 128 -0.09 -16.28 -2.84
N ILE A 129 -0.61 -15.96 -1.65
CA ILE A 129 -0.65 -16.92 -0.52
C ILE A 129 -1.43 -18.20 -0.88
N GLN A 130 -2.47 -18.08 -1.72
CA GLN A 130 -3.25 -19.22 -2.20
C GLN A 130 -2.60 -19.97 -3.38
N GLY A 131 -1.41 -19.57 -3.82
CA GLY A 131 -0.68 -20.21 -4.92
C GLY A 131 -1.40 -20.11 -6.27
N LYS A 132 -2.18 -19.03 -6.48
CA LYS A 132 -3.04 -18.90 -7.68
C LYS A 132 -2.33 -18.35 -8.92
N ALA A 133 -1.19 -17.70 -8.75
CA ALA A 133 -0.43 -17.18 -9.88
C ALA A 133 0.30 -18.31 -10.60
N SER A 134 0.17 -18.39 -11.92
CA SER A 134 1.15 -19.14 -12.73
C SER A 134 2.45 -18.35 -12.87
N VAL A 135 3.49 -18.99 -13.39
CA VAL A 135 4.79 -18.37 -13.69
C VAL A 135 4.62 -17.20 -14.68
N GLU A 136 3.84 -17.41 -15.74
CA GLU A 136 3.58 -16.40 -16.77
C GLU A 136 2.76 -15.24 -16.21
N MET A 137 1.72 -15.55 -15.42
CA MET A 137 0.91 -14.54 -14.77
C MET A 137 1.71 -13.73 -13.75
N ALA A 138 2.63 -14.35 -13.02
CA ALA A 138 3.49 -13.66 -12.07
C ALA A 138 4.37 -12.60 -12.75
N ALA A 139 4.97 -12.95 -13.90
CA ALA A 139 5.72 -12.00 -14.72
C ALA A 139 4.82 -10.85 -15.21
N GLU A 140 3.64 -11.17 -15.74
CA GLU A 140 2.65 -10.19 -16.22
C GLU A 140 2.18 -9.23 -15.11
N ILE A 141 1.93 -9.74 -13.91
CA ILE A 141 1.59 -8.96 -12.72
C ILE A 141 2.73 -8.00 -12.37
N GLY A 142 3.98 -8.50 -12.32
CA GLY A 142 5.15 -7.68 -12.03
C GLY A 142 5.32 -6.55 -13.02
N ASP A 143 5.26 -6.85 -14.32
CA ASP A 143 5.29 -5.86 -15.39
C ASP A 143 4.16 -4.82 -15.25
N ALA A 144 2.91 -5.26 -15.11
CA ALA A 144 1.78 -4.35 -15.02
C ALA A 144 1.88 -3.37 -13.83
N ILE A 145 2.29 -3.87 -12.65
CA ILE A 145 2.42 -3.05 -11.44
C ILE A 145 3.62 -2.11 -11.53
N GLY A 146 4.75 -2.59 -12.06
CA GLY A 146 5.96 -1.78 -12.23
C GLY A 146 5.76 -0.65 -13.23
N GLU A 147 5.02 -0.90 -14.31
CA GLU A 147 4.65 0.12 -15.30
C GLU A 147 3.67 1.13 -14.72
N PHE A 148 2.64 0.65 -14.01
CA PHE A 148 1.66 1.50 -13.36
C PHE A 148 2.31 2.51 -12.39
N ILE A 149 3.07 2.02 -11.41
CA ILE A 149 3.64 2.91 -10.39
C ILE A 149 4.78 3.76 -10.96
N GLY A 150 5.55 3.21 -11.91
CA GLY A 150 6.56 3.98 -12.63
C GLY A 150 5.97 5.15 -13.41
N THR A 151 4.79 4.95 -14.03
CA THR A 151 4.06 5.99 -14.74
C THR A 151 3.55 7.06 -13.78
N VAL A 152 2.96 6.66 -12.65
CA VAL A 152 2.49 7.59 -11.61
C VAL A 152 3.65 8.41 -11.04
N HIS A 153 4.77 7.77 -10.70
CA HIS A 153 5.96 8.44 -10.19
C HIS A 153 6.57 9.42 -11.20
N ARG A 154 6.70 9.01 -12.47
CA ARG A 154 7.20 9.88 -13.54
C ARG A 154 6.28 11.09 -13.74
N TRP A 155 4.97 10.89 -13.71
CA TRP A 155 3.99 11.97 -13.81
C TRP A 155 4.02 12.92 -12.61
N GLY A 156 4.25 12.38 -11.40
CA GLY A 156 4.31 13.15 -10.16
C GLY A 156 5.61 13.93 -9.97
N LYS A 157 6.74 13.44 -10.50
CA LYS A 157 8.06 14.06 -10.32
C LYS A 157 8.14 15.42 -11.02
N GLY A 158 8.33 16.47 -10.24
CA GLY A 158 8.40 17.87 -10.70
C GLY A 158 7.03 18.49 -11.03
N ASN A 159 5.93 17.76 -10.85
CA ASN A 159 4.60 18.27 -11.15
C ASN A 159 4.03 19.06 -9.97
N ARG A 160 4.31 20.36 -9.95
CA ARG A 160 3.90 21.27 -8.86
C ARG A 160 2.39 21.32 -8.63
N GLU A 161 1.58 21.28 -9.68
CA GLU A 161 0.12 21.33 -9.55
C GLU A 161 -0.41 20.14 -8.73
N VAL A 162 0.10 18.93 -9.02
CA VAL A 162 -0.24 17.72 -8.28
C VAL A 162 0.31 17.79 -6.86
N CYS A 163 1.61 18.08 -6.72
CA CYS A 163 2.25 18.06 -5.41
C CYS A 163 1.69 19.12 -4.45
N ASP A 164 1.42 20.33 -4.92
CA ASP A 164 0.87 21.41 -4.10
C ASP A 164 -0.54 21.08 -3.59
N PHE A 165 -1.37 20.43 -4.41
CA PHE A 165 -2.68 19.96 -3.98
C PHE A 165 -2.56 18.91 -2.87
N PHE A 166 -1.74 17.88 -3.09
CA PHE A 166 -1.60 16.77 -2.14
C PHE A 166 -0.77 17.11 -0.91
N GLU A 167 -0.09 18.27 -0.90
CA GLU A 167 0.57 18.79 0.29
C GLU A 167 -0.41 19.03 1.45
N GLY A 168 -1.68 19.30 1.14
CA GLY A 168 -2.76 19.40 2.12
C GLY A 168 -2.94 18.13 2.97
N ASN A 169 -2.53 16.95 2.48
CA ASN A 169 -2.56 15.70 3.24
C ASN A 169 -1.35 15.57 4.20
N ALA A 170 -1.03 16.65 4.92
CA ALA A 170 0.15 16.72 5.79
C ALA A 170 0.17 15.63 6.89
N ARG A 171 -1.02 15.21 7.35
CA ARG A 171 -1.13 14.12 8.33
C ARG A 171 -0.57 12.81 7.76
N ALA A 172 -0.81 12.50 6.49
CA ALA A 172 -0.27 11.30 5.85
C ALA A 172 1.27 11.26 5.87
N LYS A 173 1.95 12.41 5.68
CA LYS A 173 3.42 12.48 5.76
C LYS A 173 3.93 12.11 7.15
N THR A 174 3.43 12.82 8.16
CA THR A 174 3.85 12.60 9.55
C THR A 174 3.50 11.20 10.04
N LEU A 175 2.34 10.68 9.61
CA LEU A 175 1.90 9.32 9.91
C LEU A 175 2.86 8.28 9.31
N SER A 176 3.21 8.38 8.03
CA SER A 176 4.11 7.42 7.40
C SER A 176 5.52 7.47 7.99
N ALA A 177 6.07 8.67 8.29
CA ALA A 177 7.36 8.76 8.95
C ALA A 177 7.36 8.05 10.31
N TRP A 178 6.32 8.27 11.12
CA TRP A 178 6.18 7.63 12.43
C TRP A 178 5.95 6.11 12.33
N MET A 179 5.09 5.65 11.41
CA MET A 179 4.73 4.23 11.28
C MET A 179 5.93 3.32 10.99
N TYR A 180 6.95 3.82 10.29
CA TYR A 180 8.16 3.07 9.96
C TYR A 180 9.34 3.52 10.83
N TYR A 181 9.83 4.73 10.62
CA TYR A 181 11.09 5.19 11.20
C TYR A 181 10.94 5.57 12.68
N GLY A 182 9.82 6.19 13.05
CA GLY A 182 9.51 6.50 14.46
C GLY A 182 9.35 5.26 15.35
N ARG A 183 9.11 4.08 14.76
CA ARG A 183 9.01 2.80 15.49
C ARG A 183 10.23 1.91 15.37
N LEU A 184 11.19 2.25 14.52
CA LEU A 184 12.27 1.34 14.14
C LEU A 184 13.12 0.94 15.36
N VAL A 185 13.71 1.92 16.04
CA VAL A 185 14.57 1.68 17.21
C VAL A 185 13.76 1.20 18.42
N ASP A 186 12.55 1.73 18.62
CA ASP A 186 11.66 1.30 19.70
C ASP A 186 11.26 -0.17 19.59
N THR A 187 11.08 -0.67 18.37
CA THR A 187 10.77 -2.09 18.11
C THR A 187 11.95 -2.98 18.48
N LEU A 188 13.17 -2.56 18.18
CA LEU A 188 14.38 -3.34 18.39
C LEU A 188 14.90 -3.25 19.84
N THR A 189 14.57 -2.16 20.54
CA THR A 189 14.90 -1.97 21.96
C THR A 189 13.80 -2.40 22.91
N LEU A 190 12.65 -2.85 22.39
CA LEU A 190 11.48 -3.30 23.14
C LEU A 190 10.90 -2.22 24.08
N LYS A 191 10.96 -0.94 23.67
CA LYS A 191 10.52 0.23 24.47
C LYS A 191 9.24 0.91 23.98
N GLY A 192 8.67 0.44 22.87
CA GLY A 192 7.46 1.01 22.28
C GLY A 192 6.15 0.64 23.02
N LEU A 193 5.05 1.27 22.61
CA LEU A 193 3.70 0.99 23.15
C LEU A 193 3.12 -0.34 22.65
N ASP A 194 3.64 -0.87 21.54
CA ASP A 194 3.15 -2.05 20.82
C ASP A 194 4.28 -3.05 20.56
N VAL A 195 5.05 -3.38 21.59
CA VAL A 195 6.20 -4.31 21.49
C VAL A 195 5.75 -5.68 20.96
N PRO A 196 6.34 -6.16 19.84
CA PRO A 196 5.97 -7.46 19.30
C PRO A 196 6.39 -8.63 20.21
N PRO A 197 5.47 -9.52 20.62
CA PRO A 197 5.79 -10.61 21.55
C PRO A 197 6.87 -11.57 21.06
N MET A 198 6.98 -11.78 19.74
CA MET A 198 7.97 -12.67 19.12
C MET A 198 9.42 -12.21 19.34
N LEU A 199 9.63 -10.97 19.76
CA LEU A 199 10.94 -10.37 19.97
C LEU A 199 11.38 -10.33 21.44
N CYS A 200 10.53 -10.73 22.39
CA CYS A 200 10.76 -10.46 23.81
C CYS A 200 11.52 -11.55 24.57
N ASP A 201 11.46 -12.81 24.13
CA ASP A 201 11.96 -13.95 24.91
C ASP A 201 12.65 -15.01 24.02
N PRO A 202 13.99 -15.13 23.97
CA PRO A 202 14.92 -14.13 24.48
C PRO A 202 14.70 -12.79 23.73
N PRO A 203 15.07 -11.67 24.35
CA PRO A 203 15.09 -10.38 23.66
C PRO A 203 15.80 -10.46 22.31
N ILE A 204 15.30 -9.73 21.31
CA ILE A 204 16.03 -9.57 20.05
C ILE A 204 17.34 -8.84 20.33
N GLU A 205 18.44 -9.33 19.77
CA GLU A 205 19.76 -8.76 19.99
C GLU A 205 20.21 -8.01 18.73
N VAL A 206 20.49 -6.72 18.90
CA VAL A 206 21.07 -5.85 17.87
C VAL A 206 22.22 -5.10 18.53
N SER A 207 23.37 -4.99 17.86
CA SER A 207 24.55 -4.32 18.41
C SER A 207 24.26 -2.84 18.69
N LYS A 208 24.99 -2.25 19.65
CA LYS A 208 24.84 -0.83 19.96
C LYS A 208 25.20 0.03 18.76
N GLU A 209 26.26 -0.33 18.05
CA GLU A 209 26.74 0.34 16.85
C GLU A 209 25.68 0.32 15.74
N ASP A 210 24.97 -0.80 15.56
CA ASP A 210 23.91 -0.89 14.56
C ASP A 210 22.65 -0.12 14.99
N LEU A 211 22.30 -0.11 16.28
CA LEU A 211 21.23 0.75 16.80
C LEU A 211 21.51 2.23 16.58
N GLU A 212 22.76 2.68 16.72
CA GLU A 212 23.17 4.07 16.44
C GLU A 212 23.00 4.40 14.94
N VAL A 213 23.36 3.46 14.04
CA VAL A 213 23.14 3.62 12.59
C VAL A 213 21.65 3.68 12.27
N LEU A 214 20.85 2.77 12.85
CA LEU A 214 19.41 2.71 12.62
C LEU A 214 18.70 3.99 13.09
N GLN A 215 19.10 4.53 14.24
CA GLN A 215 18.58 5.81 14.75
C GLN A 215 18.88 6.94 13.77
N LYS A 216 20.14 7.04 13.31
CA LYS A 216 20.53 8.07 12.36
C LYS A 216 19.75 7.98 11.04
N VAL A 217 19.63 6.77 10.47
CA VAL A 217 18.85 6.56 9.24
C VAL A 217 17.37 6.88 9.46
N ALA A 218 16.80 6.51 10.61
CA ALA A 218 15.42 6.82 10.96
C ALA A 218 15.18 8.34 11.03
N ASP A 219 16.08 9.09 11.65
CA ASP A 219 15.98 10.55 11.78
C ASP A 219 16.10 11.24 10.40
N GLU A 220 17.15 10.92 9.64
CA GLU A 220 17.38 11.48 8.30
C GLU A 220 16.23 11.17 7.34
N THR A 221 15.70 9.94 7.39
CA THR A 221 14.61 9.55 6.49
C THR A 221 13.28 10.16 6.94
N SER A 222 13.03 10.28 8.25
CA SER A 222 11.85 10.99 8.76
C SER A 222 11.84 12.45 8.33
N GLU A 223 12.97 13.14 8.45
CA GLU A 223 13.11 14.52 7.98
C GLU A 223 12.87 14.62 6.46
N ALA A 224 13.45 13.70 5.68
CA ALA A 224 13.25 13.67 4.23
C ALA A 224 11.77 13.41 3.84
N VAL A 225 11.06 12.54 4.54
CA VAL A 225 9.62 12.27 4.30
C VAL A 225 8.76 13.50 4.61
N VAL A 226 9.08 14.23 5.68
CA VAL A 226 8.32 15.44 6.05
C VAL A 226 8.65 16.60 5.11
N GLY A 227 9.89 16.69 4.62
CA GLY A 227 10.40 17.80 3.82
C GLY A 227 10.21 17.69 2.31
N VAL A 228 9.99 16.50 1.74
CA VAL A 228 9.81 16.32 0.29
C VAL A 228 8.53 16.99 -0.21
N ARG A 229 8.61 17.70 -1.36
CA ARG A 229 7.49 18.45 -1.95
C ARG A 229 7.34 18.26 -3.46
N ASP A 230 8.26 17.58 -4.12
CA ASP A 230 8.43 17.61 -5.58
C ASP A 230 8.16 16.26 -6.27
N THR A 231 7.73 15.25 -5.52
CA THR A 231 7.37 13.92 -6.03
C THR A 231 6.10 13.46 -5.38
N PHE A 232 5.18 12.88 -6.16
CA PHE A 232 3.88 12.36 -5.68
C PHE A 232 3.93 10.84 -5.52
N VAL A 233 3.34 10.33 -4.43
CA VAL A 233 3.24 8.89 -4.11
C VAL A 233 1.81 8.50 -3.76
N MET A 234 1.45 7.24 -4.03
CA MET A 234 0.19 6.64 -3.59
C MET A 234 0.16 6.53 -2.06
N GLY A 235 1.28 6.19 -1.46
CA GLY A 235 1.58 6.31 -0.04
C GLY A 235 1.40 5.05 0.79
N ASP A 236 0.58 4.09 0.32
CA ASP A 236 0.35 2.75 0.90
C ASP A 236 0.42 1.66 -0.19
N PHE A 237 1.49 1.63 -0.97
CA PHE A 237 1.61 0.76 -2.13
C PHE A 237 2.12 -0.62 -1.74
N TRP A 238 1.19 -1.53 -1.42
CA TRP A 238 1.51 -2.92 -1.08
C TRP A 238 0.49 -3.90 -1.68
N PRO A 239 0.82 -5.21 -1.78
CA PRO A 239 -0.03 -6.22 -2.41
C PRO A 239 -1.43 -6.38 -1.78
N GLY A 240 -1.66 -5.87 -0.57
CA GLY A 240 -2.98 -5.83 0.05
C GLY A 240 -3.94 -4.83 -0.60
N ASN A 241 -3.42 -3.78 -1.23
CA ASN A 241 -4.19 -2.71 -1.89
C ASN A 241 -4.29 -2.91 -3.41
N MET A 242 -4.09 -4.14 -3.89
CA MET A 242 -4.10 -4.48 -5.30
C MET A 242 -5.10 -5.60 -5.57
N MET A 243 -6.25 -5.28 -6.15
CA MET A 243 -7.31 -6.26 -6.42
C MET A 243 -7.07 -6.92 -7.77
N VAL A 244 -6.64 -8.18 -7.75
CA VAL A 244 -6.41 -9.03 -8.92
C VAL A 244 -7.74 -9.59 -9.42
N MET A 245 -8.01 -9.39 -10.71
CA MET A 245 -9.11 -10.00 -11.44
C MET A 245 -8.57 -10.95 -12.49
N VAL A 246 -9.11 -12.16 -12.53
CA VAL A 246 -8.86 -13.14 -13.57
C VAL A 246 -10.12 -13.39 -14.37
N ASP A 247 -9.97 -13.79 -15.64
CA ASP A 247 -11.09 -14.30 -16.43
C ASP A 247 -11.51 -15.67 -15.90
N GLU A 248 -12.80 -15.84 -15.59
CA GLU A 248 -13.31 -17.07 -14.98
C GLU A 248 -13.26 -18.29 -15.90
N LYS A 249 -13.20 -18.08 -17.23
CA LYS A 249 -13.17 -19.16 -18.21
C LYS A 249 -11.75 -19.57 -18.57
N THR A 250 -10.87 -18.60 -18.79
CA THR A 250 -9.50 -18.86 -19.24
C THR A 250 -8.49 -18.90 -18.09
N GLY A 251 -8.83 -18.33 -16.94
CA GLY A 251 -7.90 -18.13 -15.83
C GLY A 251 -6.86 -17.04 -16.09
N ALA A 252 -6.91 -16.35 -17.23
CA ALA A 252 -5.95 -15.32 -17.59
C ALA A 252 -6.11 -14.06 -16.73
N LEU A 253 -5.02 -13.33 -16.51
CA LEU A 253 -5.07 -12.04 -15.85
C LEU A 253 -5.91 -11.07 -16.68
N LYS A 254 -6.89 -10.43 -16.04
CA LYS A 254 -7.79 -9.48 -16.70
C LYS A 254 -7.50 -8.05 -16.30
N ARG A 255 -7.30 -7.81 -15.00
CA ARG A 255 -7.13 -6.47 -14.44
C ARG A 255 -6.51 -6.53 -13.05
N ILE A 256 -5.84 -5.46 -12.66
CA ILE A 256 -5.42 -5.16 -11.30
C ILE A 256 -5.94 -3.77 -10.94
N TYR A 257 -6.76 -3.66 -9.89
CA TYR A 257 -7.18 -2.36 -9.36
C TYR A 257 -6.33 -1.98 -8.14
N VAL A 258 -5.58 -0.90 -8.26
CA VAL A 258 -4.87 -0.29 -7.12
C VAL A 258 -5.84 0.62 -6.38
N VAL A 259 -6.11 0.29 -5.13
CA VAL A 259 -7.14 0.93 -4.28
C VAL A 259 -6.54 1.62 -3.05
N ASP A 260 -7.37 2.28 -2.26
CA ASP A 260 -7.02 2.84 -0.95
C ASP A 260 -6.03 4.02 -0.96
N TRP A 261 -6.29 5.03 -1.80
CA TRP A 261 -5.40 6.18 -2.03
C TRP A 261 -5.44 7.26 -0.92
N GLU A 262 -5.93 6.94 0.28
CA GLU A 262 -6.24 7.94 1.31
C GLU A 262 -5.01 8.59 1.98
N ILE A 263 -3.84 7.95 1.90
CA ILE A 263 -2.58 8.50 2.42
C ILE A 263 -1.63 9.02 1.33
N THR A 264 -2.19 9.30 0.15
CA THR A 264 -1.48 9.93 -0.95
C THR A 264 -1.00 11.33 -0.58
N ARG A 265 0.21 11.69 -1.04
CA ARG A 265 0.95 12.88 -0.59
C ARG A 265 2.17 13.11 -1.49
N PRO A 266 2.83 14.28 -1.40
CA PRO A 266 4.20 14.35 -1.86
C PRO A 266 5.10 13.51 -0.95
N GLY A 267 5.91 12.62 -1.53
CA GLY A 267 6.62 11.58 -0.80
C GLY A 267 7.83 11.04 -1.56
N LEU A 268 8.65 10.24 -0.86
CA LEU A 268 9.87 9.66 -1.41
C LEU A 268 9.55 8.44 -2.29
N LEU A 269 9.91 8.48 -3.58
CA LEU A 269 9.61 7.40 -4.53
C LEU A 269 10.19 6.06 -4.07
N GLY A 270 11.44 6.07 -3.59
CA GLY A 270 12.09 4.88 -3.07
C GLY A 270 11.33 4.25 -1.88
N MET A 271 10.68 5.05 -1.04
CA MET A 271 9.90 4.50 0.09
C MET A 271 8.69 3.68 -0.41
N GLU A 272 7.98 4.19 -1.41
CA GLU A 272 6.85 3.48 -2.03
C GLU A 272 7.29 2.15 -2.68
N VAL A 273 8.38 2.18 -3.46
CA VAL A 273 8.98 0.99 -4.10
C VAL A 273 9.46 -0.02 -3.06
N GLY A 274 10.19 0.44 -2.04
CA GLY A 274 10.75 -0.41 -0.99
C GLY A 274 9.68 -1.11 -0.17
N GLN A 275 8.53 -0.47 0.07
CA GLN A 275 7.40 -1.08 0.76
C GLN A 275 6.81 -2.25 -0.04
N PHE A 276 6.55 -2.06 -1.33
CA PHE A 276 6.03 -3.13 -2.18
C PHE A 276 7.04 -4.29 -2.26
N CYS A 277 8.31 -3.99 -2.49
CA CYS A 277 9.35 -5.00 -2.57
C CYS A 277 9.49 -5.79 -1.28
N ALA A 278 9.41 -5.14 -0.11
CA ALA A 278 9.42 -5.81 1.19
C ALA A 278 8.27 -6.80 1.35
N GLU A 279 7.04 -6.41 1.00
CA GLU A 279 5.89 -7.30 1.11
C GLU A 279 5.97 -8.50 0.16
N MET A 280 6.43 -8.30 -1.08
CA MET A 280 6.68 -9.41 -2.01
C MET A 280 7.81 -10.33 -1.54
N HIS A 281 8.84 -9.76 -0.93
CA HIS A 281 9.93 -10.51 -0.33
C HIS A 281 9.46 -11.34 0.87
N LEU A 282 8.63 -10.75 1.73
CA LEU A 282 8.02 -11.45 2.86
C LEU A 282 7.13 -12.60 2.35
N LEU A 283 6.35 -12.39 1.28
CA LEU A 283 5.58 -13.47 0.65
C LEU A 283 6.46 -14.65 0.21
N ARG A 284 7.55 -14.41 -0.54
CA ARG A 284 8.42 -15.51 -0.99
C ARG A 284 9.14 -16.23 0.15
N ARG A 285 9.41 -15.55 1.26
CA ARG A 285 10.06 -16.14 2.46
C ARG A 285 9.09 -16.94 3.32
N SER A 286 7.90 -16.39 3.55
CA SER A 286 6.94 -16.91 4.52
C SER A 286 5.99 -17.95 3.95
N HIS A 287 5.77 -17.91 2.63
CA HIS A 287 4.86 -18.81 1.93
C HIS A 287 5.61 -19.56 0.84
N GLU A 288 6.81 -20.07 1.17
CA GLU A 288 7.74 -20.66 0.19
C GLU A 288 7.07 -21.73 -0.69
N ALA A 289 6.37 -22.68 -0.04
CA ALA A 289 5.70 -23.78 -0.72
C ALA A 289 4.55 -23.32 -1.64
N ALA A 290 3.94 -22.15 -1.37
CA ALA A 290 2.82 -21.65 -2.15
C ALA A 290 3.25 -20.70 -3.27
N CYS A 291 4.24 -19.84 -3.02
CA CYS A 291 4.52 -18.74 -3.94
C CYS A 291 5.97 -18.25 -3.98
N LYS A 292 6.98 -19.03 -3.55
CA LYS A 292 8.38 -18.54 -3.63
C LYS A 292 8.79 -18.13 -5.04
N GLU A 293 8.56 -19.02 -6.00
CA GLU A 293 8.93 -18.81 -7.40
C GLU A 293 8.13 -17.64 -7.99
N THR A 294 6.81 -17.67 -7.87
CA THR A 294 5.93 -16.65 -8.45
C THR A 294 6.09 -15.28 -7.79
N ALA A 295 6.28 -15.20 -6.48
CA ALA A 295 6.57 -13.91 -5.81
C ALA A 295 7.95 -13.37 -6.17
N THR A 296 8.92 -14.23 -6.45
CA THR A 296 10.23 -13.81 -6.99
C THR A 296 10.07 -13.23 -8.38
N LEU A 297 9.32 -13.89 -9.27
CA LEU A 297 9.05 -13.39 -10.62
C LEU A 297 8.30 -12.06 -10.63
N VAL A 298 7.26 -11.90 -9.78
CA VAL A 298 6.57 -10.61 -9.62
C VAL A 298 7.55 -9.51 -9.23
N LEU A 299 8.43 -9.79 -8.25
CA LEU A 299 9.40 -8.82 -7.73
C LEU A 299 10.44 -8.43 -8.79
N ASP A 300 10.99 -9.41 -9.52
CA ASP A 300 12.03 -9.19 -10.54
C ASP A 300 11.46 -8.38 -11.71
N HIS A 301 10.31 -8.79 -12.26
CA HIS A 301 9.63 -8.07 -13.35
C HIS A 301 9.16 -6.68 -12.92
N PHE A 302 8.68 -6.54 -11.68
CA PHE A 302 8.32 -5.25 -11.11
C PHE A 302 9.50 -4.28 -11.12
N MET A 303 10.65 -4.70 -10.58
CA MET A 303 11.84 -3.84 -10.49
C MET A 303 12.39 -3.50 -11.89
N GLU A 304 12.45 -4.47 -12.79
CA GLU A 304 12.90 -4.26 -14.17
C GLU A 304 12.00 -3.26 -14.89
N ARG A 305 10.68 -3.44 -14.81
CA ARG A 305 9.71 -2.56 -15.47
C ARG A 305 9.68 -1.18 -14.83
N TYR A 306 9.73 -1.10 -13.52
CA TYR A 306 9.81 0.17 -12.80
C TYR A 306 11.06 0.96 -13.20
N LYS A 307 12.23 0.30 -13.31
CA LYS A 307 13.47 0.94 -13.79
C LYS A 307 13.27 1.56 -15.17
N LYS A 308 12.72 0.81 -16.12
CA LYS A 308 12.45 1.30 -17.49
C LYS A 308 11.46 2.46 -17.52
N THR A 309 10.46 2.43 -16.64
CA THR A 309 9.33 3.39 -16.66
C THR A 309 9.55 4.62 -15.79
N CYS A 310 10.33 4.56 -14.71
CA CYS A 310 10.58 5.72 -13.86
C CYS A 310 12.01 6.26 -14.00
N ALA A 311 12.97 5.41 -14.38
CA ALA A 311 14.41 5.71 -14.33
C ALA A 311 14.84 6.27 -12.95
N PRO A 312 14.70 5.48 -11.86
CA PRO A 312 15.09 5.92 -10.54
C PRO A 312 16.60 6.20 -10.48
N ASP A 313 16.99 7.22 -9.71
CA ASP A 313 18.41 7.48 -9.45
C ASP A 313 18.93 6.62 -8.29
N SER A 314 20.24 6.68 -8.03
CA SER A 314 20.86 5.93 -6.92
C SER A 314 20.28 6.29 -5.55
N LYS A 315 19.81 7.53 -5.35
CA LYS A 315 19.19 7.96 -4.09
C LYS A 315 17.82 7.34 -3.91
N ASP A 316 17.03 7.24 -4.98
CA ASP A 316 15.75 6.52 -4.99
C ASP A 316 15.98 5.02 -4.69
N CYS A 317 16.99 4.39 -5.29
CA CYS A 317 17.34 2.99 -5.03
C CYS A 317 17.80 2.79 -3.57
N ASN A 318 18.64 3.68 -3.04
CA ASN A 318 19.08 3.64 -1.65
C ASN A 318 17.90 3.75 -0.67
N ARG A 319 16.97 4.68 -0.93
CA ARG A 319 15.74 4.82 -0.15
C ARG A 319 14.86 3.57 -0.23
N ALA A 320 14.81 2.90 -1.37
CA ALA A 320 14.06 1.66 -1.52
C ALA A 320 14.62 0.54 -0.64
N ILE A 321 15.93 0.31 -0.61
CA ILE A 321 16.50 -0.73 0.25
C ILE A 321 16.41 -0.38 1.75
N VAL A 322 16.54 0.90 2.11
CA VAL A 322 16.32 1.37 3.49
C VAL A 322 14.88 1.13 3.93
N GLN A 323 13.91 1.51 3.10
CA GLN A 323 12.50 1.28 3.43
C GLN A 323 12.15 -0.20 3.45
N TRP A 324 12.77 -1.01 2.58
CA TRP A 324 12.58 -2.45 2.59
C TRP A 324 13.01 -3.05 3.93
N GLY A 325 14.22 -2.69 4.40
CA GLY A 325 14.70 -3.12 5.70
C GLY A 325 13.85 -2.58 6.87
N ALA A 326 13.44 -1.31 6.80
CA ALA A 326 12.60 -0.70 7.84
C ALA A 326 11.22 -1.38 7.91
N HIS A 327 10.62 -1.70 6.77
CA HIS A 327 9.37 -2.45 6.70
C HIS A 327 9.53 -3.84 7.33
N MET A 328 10.60 -4.59 7.01
CA MET A 328 10.85 -5.90 7.60
C MET A 328 11.06 -5.83 9.12
N ALA A 329 11.84 -4.87 9.60
CA ALA A 329 12.11 -4.71 11.04
C ALA A 329 10.86 -4.26 11.83
N VAL A 330 9.99 -3.44 11.24
CA VAL A 330 8.84 -2.84 11.94
C VAL A 330 7.56 -3.64 11.75
N TRP A 331 7.21 -4.02 10.53
CA TRP A 331 5.97 -4.72 10.21
C TRP A 331 6.10 -6.23 10.16
N GLY A 332 7.29 -6.76 9.86
CA GLY A 332 7.60 -8.18 9.94
C GLY A 332 7.16 -8.84 11.28
N PRO A 333 7.38 -8.21 12.45
CA PRO A 333 6.95 -8.78 13.72
C PRO A 333 5.53 -8.36 14.14
N ARG A 334 4.88 -7.41 13.45
CA ARG A 334 3.50 -6.95 13.74
C ARG A 334 2.43 -7.63 12.89
N THR A 335 2.84 -8.31 11.83
CA THR A 335 1.97 -9.05 10.92
C THR A 335 2.35 -10.53 10.98
N PRO A 336 1.38 -11.46 10.98
CA PRO A 336 1.69 -12.89 11.05
C PRO A 336 2.31 -13.38 9.73
N TRP A 337 3.63 -13.45 9.70
CA TRP A 337 4.43 -13.99 8.58
C TRP A 337 4.98 -15.39 8.85
N GLY A 338 4.73 -15.95 10.02
CA GLY A 338 5.18 -17.30 10.39
C GLY A 338 5.44 -17.41 11.89
N GLY A 339 6.24 -18.41 12.26
CA GLY A 339 6.64 -18.63 13.64
C GLY A 339 7.63 -17.57 14.16
N LYS A 340 7.91 -17.66 15.47
CA LYS A 340 8.84 -16.79 16.19
C LYS A 340 10.22 -16.72 15.54
N GLU A 341 10.78 -17.86 15.17
CA GLU A 341 12.12 -17.94 14.59
C GLU A 341 12.21 -17.19 13.26
N LEU A 342 11.30 -17.47 12.32
CA LEU A 342 11.23 -16.76 11.05
C LEU A 342 11.01 -15.26 11.23
N THR A 343 10.16 -14.87 12.19
CA THR A 343 9.92 -13.47 12.52
C THR A 343 11.20 -12.76 12.95
N ARG A 344 12.02 -13.39 13.80
CA ARG A 344 13.30 -12.82 14.25
C ARG A 344 14.29 -12.72 13.10
N GLN A 345 14.38 -13.73 12.24
CA GLN A 345 15.24 -13.70 11.05
C GLN A 345 14.86 -12.55 10.09
N ILE A 346 13.57 -12.34 9.86
CA ILE A 346 13.06 -11.22 9.05
C ILE A 346 13.50 -9.88 9.64
N VAL A 347 13.39 -9.72 10.96
CA VAL A 347 13.78 -8.47 11.63
C VAL A 347 15.29 -8.22 11.48
N LEU A 348 16.12 -9.23 11.72
CA LEU A 348 17.58 -9.11 11.61
C LEU A 348 18.04 -8.87 10.17
N GLU A 349 17.42 -9.52 9.18
CA GLU A 349 17.68 -9.23 7.77
C GLU A 349 17.32 -7.76 7.44
N GLY A 350 16.21 -7.27 7.98
CA GLY A 350 15.83 -5.86 7.83
C GLY A 350 16.87 -4.89 8.41
N VAL A 351 17.42 -5.21 9.59
CA VAL A 351 18.52 -4.45 10.21
C VAL A 351 19.76 -4.47 9.31
N ASP A 352 20.17 -5.64 8.83
CA ASP A 352 21.34 -5.80 7.97
C ASP A 352 21.21 -5.00 6.68
N LEU A 353 20.02 -4.97 6.06
CA LEU A 353 19.77 -4.18 4.86
C LEU A 353 20.00 -2.68 5.08
N ILE A 354 19.49 -2.13 6.19
CA ILE A 354 19.66 -0.71 6.52
C ILE A 354 21.12 -0.40 6.84
N VAL A 355 21.74 -1.20 7.71
CA VAL A 355 23.10 -1.00 8.18
C VAL A 355 24.11 -1.10 7.04
N ASN A 356 23.98 -2.12 6.18
CA ASN A 356 24.88 -2.29 5.06
C ASN A 356 24.68 -1.24 3.97
N SER A 357 23.43 -0.78 3.75
CA SER A 357 23.16 0.36 2.87
C SER A 357 23.87 1.62 3.35
N TYR A 358 23.82 1.90 4.65
CA TYR A 358 24.46 3.06 5.26
C TYR A 358 26.01 2.97 5.24
N LYS A 359 26.58 1.81 5.56
CA LYS A 359 28.04 1.61 5.66
C LYS A 359 28.72 1.36 4.31
N GLY A 360 28.06 0.68 3.39
CA GLY A 360 28.65 0.14 2.15
C GLY A 360 28.57 1.06 0.93
N GLY A 361 27.74 2.11 0.98
CA GLY A 361 27.56 3.08 -0.11
C GLY A 361 27.17 2.44 -1.44
N ASP A 362 27.49 3.12 -2.54
CA ASP A 362 27.09 2.69 -3.89
C ASP A 362 27.61 1.30 -4.29
N SER A 363 28.79 0.92 -3.79
CA SER A 363 29.41 -0.38 -4.10
C SER A 363 28.61 -1.55 -3.54
N TRP A 364 28.01 -1.38 -2.36
CA TRP A 364 27.12 -2.36 -1.76
C TRP A 364 25.73 -2.28 -2.38
N LEU A 365 25.22 -1.08 -2.67
CA LEU A 365 23.90 -0.89 -3.28
C LEU A 365 23.77 -1.67 -4.59
N LYS A 366 24.80 -1.64 -5.45
CA LYS A 366 24.87 -2.41 -6.71
C LYS A 366 24.82 -3.94 -6.53
N LYS A 367 25.13 -4.45 -5.33
CA LYS A 367 25.09 -5.88 -4.98
C LYS A 367 23.87 -6.27 -4.14
N SER A 368 23.06 -5.29 -3.74
CA SER A 368 21.87 -5.48 -2.91
C SER A 368 20.68 -5.94 -3.75
N PHE A 369 19.52 -6.18 -3.10
CA PHE A 369 18.29 -6.54 -3.79
C PHE A 369 17.79 -5.50 -4.80
N VAL A 370 18.24 -4.25 -4.71
CA VAL A 370 17.88 -3.19 -5.67
C VAL A 370 19.00 -2.93 -6.69
N GLY A 371 20.04 -3.76 -6.71
CA GLY A 371 21.22 -3.57 -7.56
C GLY A 371 20.87 -3.43 -9.04
N ASP A 372 19.94 -4.23 -9.53
CA ASP A 372 19.48 -4.20 -10.91
C ASP A 372 18.72 -2.92 -11.28
N MET A 373 18.19 -2.17 -10.29
CA MET A 373 17.57 -0.86 -10.52
C MET A 373 18.59 0.28 -10.59
N VAL A 374 19.79 0.11 -10.03
CA VAL A 374 20.84 1.13 -10.06
C VAL A 374 21.30 1.33 -11.50
N THR A 375 21.30 2.57 -11.98
CA THR A 375 21.87 2.93 -13.28
C THR A 375 23.39 3.01 -13.19
N GLU A 376 24.10 2.66 -14.26
CA GLU A 376 25.57 2.71 -14.29
C GLU A 376 26.14 4.11 -14.08
#